data_AF-A0A9E5Y797-F1
#
_entry.id   AF-A0A9E5Y797-F1
#
_cell.length_a   1.000
_cell.length_b   1.000
_cell.length_c   1.000
_cell.angle_alpha   90.00
_cell.angle_beta   90.00
_cell.angle_gamma   90.00
#
_symmetry.space_group_name_H-M   'P 1'
#
loop_
_entity.id
_entity.type
_entity.pdbx_description
1 polymer ?
#
loop_
_entity_poly.entity_id
_entity_poly.type
_entity_poly.pdbx_seq_one_letter_code
_entity_poly.pdbx_strand_id
1 'polypeptide(L)' 'RFPAVVVENLIKAFDDLPSIIKANINDLITINEVGEKRANSIKRELERLRDRALLRKY' A
#
# COMPACT_ATOMS: atom_id res chain seq x y z
N ARG A 1 0.23 12.46 4.42
CA ARG A 1 0.60 11.59 5.57
C ARG A 1 -0.61 10.71 5.87
N PHE A 2 -0.47 9.39 5.94
CA PHE A 2 -1.60 8.51 6.27
C PHE A 2 -1.88 8.55 7.77
N PRO A 3 -3.14 8.43 8.21
CA PRO A 3 -3.47 8.16 9.61
C PRO A 3 -2.78 6.88 10.10
N ALA A 4 -2.34 6.85 11.36
CA ALA A 4 -1.65 5.68 11.93
C ALA A 4 -2.52 4.41 11.86
N VAL A 5 -3.82 4.54 12.12
CA VAL A 5 -4.79 3.43 12.05
C VAL A 5 -4.84 2.76 10.68
N VAL A 6 -4.67 3.52 9.59
CA VAL A 6 -4.64 2.96 8.23
C VAL A 6 -3.41 2.09 8.04
N VAL A 7 -2.26 2.55 8.54
CA VAL A 7 -1.00 1.81 8.46
C VAL A 7 -1.07 0.53 9.30
N GLU A 8 -1.61 0.61 10.52
CA GLU A 8 -1.81 -0.56 11.38
C GLU A 8 -2.72 -1.61 10.75
N ASN A 9 -3.83 -1.18 10.12
CA ASN A 9 -4.75 -2.10 9.46
C ASN A 9 -4.10 -2.78 8.24
N LEU A 10 -3.25 -2.07 7.49
CA LEU A 10 -2.49 -2.65 6.38
C LEU A 10 -1.48 -3.70 6.87
N ILE A 11 -0.74 -3.41 7.94
CA ILE A 11 0.21 -4.35 8.54
C ILE A 11 -0.52 -5.59 9.05
N LYS A 12 -1.66 -5.42 9.73
CA LYS A 12 -2.49 -6.55 10.20
C LYS A 12 -3.03 -7.41 9.06
N ALA A 13 -3.31 -6.82 7.89
CA ALA A 13 -3.88 -7.54 6.75
C ALA A 13 -2.85 -8.29 5.90
N PHE A 14 -1.64 -7.75 5.76
CA PHE A 14 -0.63 -8.26 4.80
C PHE A 14 0.70 -8.68 5.42
N ASP A 15 0.89 -8.47 6.72
CA ASP A 15 2.09 -8.81 7.50
C ASP A 15 3.34 -7.97 7.14
N ASP A 16 3.68 -7.83 5.86
CA ASP A 16 4.85 -7.12 5.40
C ASP A 16 4.61 -6.18 4.20
N LEU A 17 5.57 -5.27 3.99
CA LEU A 17 5.51 -4.30 2.90
C LEU A 17 5.49 -4.96 1.50
N PRO A 18 6.31 -5.98 1.19
CA PRO A 18 6.22 -6.69 -0.09
C PRO A 18 4.82 -7.23 -0.41
N SER A 19 4.11 -7.75 0.58
CA SER A 19 2.74 -8.27 0.42
C SER A 19 1.75 -7.16 0.14
N ILE A 20 1.87 -6.00 0.82
CA ILE A 20 1.06 -4.80 0.52
C ILE A 20 1.31 -4.32 -0.92
N ILE A 21 2.56 -4.36 -1.40
CA ILE A 21 2.89 -3.94 -2.77
C ILE A 21 2.24 -4.86 -3.82
N LYS A 22 2.20 -6.17 -3.54
CA LYS A 22 1.62 -7.19 -4.42
C LYS A 22 0.10 -7.24 -4.38
N ALA A 23 -0.52 -6.77 -3.29
CA ALA A 23 -1.96 -6.74 -3.12
C ALA A 23 -2.67 -6.07 -4.31
N ASN A 24 -3.81 -6.62 -4.71
CA ASN A 24 -4.64 -6.00 -5.73
C ASN A 24 -5.45 -4.84 -5.11
N ILE A 25 -6.00 -3.95 -5.94
CA ILE A 25 -6.74 -2.78 -5.43
C ILE A 25 -7.98 -3.19 -4.62
N ASN A 26 -8.64 -4.30 -4.98
CA ASN A 26 -9.83 -4.78 -4.29
C ASN A 26 -9.50 -5.27 -2.88
N ASP A 27 -8.36 -5.96 -2.70
CA ASP A 27 -7.87 -6.39 -1.39
C ASP A 27 -7.62 -5.19 -0.46
N LEU A 28 -7.18 -4.05 -1.01
CA LEU A 28 -6.95 -2.84 -0.24
C LEU A 28 -8.27 -2.16 0.18
N ILE A 29 -9.30 -2.22 -0.67
CA ILE A 29 -10.61 -1.59 -0.41
C ILE A 29 -11.36 -2.28 0.73
N THR A 30 -11.20 -3.59 0.88
CA THR A 30 -11.87 -4.37 1.94
C THR A 30 -11.31 -4.10 3.33
N ILE A 31 -10.16 -3.43 3.44
CA ILE A 31 -9.51 -3.11 4.71
C ILE A 31 -10.22 -1.95 5.38
N ASN A 32 -10.55 -2.15 6.66
CA ASN A 32 -11.17 -1.13 7.48
C ASN A 32 -10.38 0.19 7.44
N GLU A 33 -11.10 1.31 7.34
CA GLU A 33 -10.55 2.67 7.21
C GLU A 33 -9.79 3.00 5.91
N VAL A 34 -9.55 2.06 4.99
CA VAL A 34 -8.87 2.34 3.72
C VAL A 34 -9.86 2.91 2.69
N GLY A 35 -10.77 2.08 2.19
CA GLY A 35 -11.70 2.44 1.11
C GLY A 35 -10.99 2.81 -0.21
N GLU A 36 -11.78 3.04 -1.26
CA GLU A 36 -11.28 3.20 -2.63
C GLU A 36 -10.27 4.33 -2.83
N LYS A 37 -10.56 5.54 -2.32
CA LYS A 37 -9.68 6.70 -2.53
C LYS A 37 -8.29 6.49 -1.92
N ARG A 38 -8.21 5.88 -0.73
CA ARG A 38 -6.91 5.62 -0.09
C ARG A 38 -6.23 4.41 -0.71
N ALA A 39 -6.96 3.35 -1.05
CA ALA A 39 -6.42 2.19 -1.76
C ALA A 39 -5.67 2.62 -3.03
N ASN A 40 -6.29 3.48 -3.86
CA ASN A 40 -5.68 4.02 -5.07
C ASN A 40 -4.42 4.85 -4.78
N SER A 41 -4.47 5.68 -3.73
CA SER A 41 -3.32 6.51 -3.33
C SER A 41 -2.16 5.68 -2.78
N ILE A 42 -2.45 4.64 -1.99
CA ILE A 42 -1.45 3.71 -1.47
C ILE A 42 -0.78 2.99 -2.63
N LYS A 43 -1.55 2.38 -3.54
CA LYS A 43 -1.02 1.62 -4.68
C LYS A 43 -0.08 2.48 -5.54
N ARG A 44 -0.54 3.67 -5.93
CA ARG A 44 0.25 4.62 -6.73
C ARG A 44 1.56 5.03 -6.04
N GLU A 45 1.52 5.37 -4.76
CA GLU A 45 2.73 5.77 -4.04
C GLU A 45 3.72 4.62 -3.87
N LEU A 46 3.24 3.40 -3.61
CA LEU A 46 4.07 2.21 -3.50
C LEU A 46 4.73 1.83 -4.83
N GLU A 47 3.99 1.90 -5.94
CA GLU A 47 4.54 1.69 -7.29
C GLU A 47 5.62 2.73 -7.59
N ARG A 48 5.35 4.01 -7.34
CA ARG A 48 6.33 5.10 -7.52
C ARG A 48 7.58 4.91 -6.65
N LEU A 49 7.46 4.37 -5.44
CA LEU A 49 8.59 4.05 -4.58
C LEU A 49 9.41 2.88 -5.13
N ARG A 50 8.73 1.81 -5.58
CA ARG A 50 9.36 0.65 -6.21
C ARG A 50 10.15 1.05 -7.44
N ASP A 51 9.55 1.83 -8.33
CA ASP A 51 10.18 2.21 -9.60
C ASP A 51 11.43 3.06 -9.37
N ARG A 52 11.39 3.99 -8.40
CA ARG A 52 12.58 4.75 -7.98
C ARG A 52 13.66 3.87 -7.34
N ALA A 53 13.26 2.87 -6.55
CA ALA A 53 14.20 1.94 -5.94
C ALA A 53 14.88 1.06 -6.99
N LEU A 54 14.15 0.66 -8.04
CA LEU A 54 14.71 -0.06 -9.20
C LEU A 54 15.66 0.82 -9.99
N LEU A 55 15.28 2.07 -10.29
CA LEU A 55 16.14 3.01 -11.02
C LEU A 55 17.48 3.28 -10.32
N ARG A 56 17.53 3.25 -8.99
CA ARG A 56 18.78 3.40 -8.22
C ARG A 56 19.70 2.17 -8.26
N LYS A 57 19.20 1.03 -8.72
CA LYS A 57 19.98 -0.22 -8.83
C LYS A 57 20.66 -0.38 -10.19
N TYR A 58 20.35 0.49 -11.15
CA TYR A 58 21.00 0.60 -12.46
C TYR A 58 21.97 1.78 -12.46
#